data_AF-A0A1G9CKE5-F1
#
_entry.id   AF-A0A1G9CKE5-F1
#
_cell.length_a   1.000
_cell.length_b   1.000
_cell.length_c   1.000
_cell.angle_alpha   90.00
_cell.angle_beta   90.00
_cell.angle_gamma   90.00
#
_symmetry.space_group_name_H-M   'P 1'
#
loop_
_entity.id
_entity.type
_entity.pdbx_description
1 polymer ?
#
loop_
_entity_poly.entity_id
_entity_poly.type
_entity_poly.pdbx_seq_one_letter_code
_entity_poly.pdbx_strand_id
1 'polypeptide(L)'
;MGAAQPKVRVLYVNDAAFTGQRILERAARDGQPWRFFPRAVADPGWSGPIGRLRFAARGAAWVARLALAAARVDLLHVHSGAMLKHTRFVPKPFVLHLHGTDIRTLQYDPAWRDSILWGVRKARAVVYSTPDLAEHILPHRPDAIYLPVPVTLSALPAPAEAPERRVFFCSRWEDVKGLEYALAIARELVRGLPPGYEVTGLDWGPGAAAARAAGVRLVPRMPHDRYLDFIAASTAVVGQSAGMIGSSELEALGIGVPVYVPLRPGLYPDAPPVGGGADAFEHPEAVAAALVSDLAAGIRDTKAGPAWIARTHETELAYRRLAALYPTLVISARGRAAR
;
A
#
# COMPACT_ATOMS: atom_id res chain seq x y z
N MET A 1 21.47 11.81 -34.94
CA MET A 1 20.54 12.13 -33.84
C MET A 1 19.31 11.25 -33.99
N GLY A 2 19.19 10.18 -33.20
CA GLY A 2 18.02 9.30 -33.27
C GLY A 2 16.77 10.05 -32.79
N ALA A 3 15.68 9.97 -33.54
CA ALA A 3 14.41 10.59 -33.15
C ALA A 3 14.00 10.07 -31.77
N ALA A 4 13.80 10.98 -30.81
CA ALA A 4 13.31 10.62 -29.49
C ALA A 4 11.99 9.85 -29.65
N GLN A 5 11.91 8.64 -29.10
CA GLN A 5 10.66 7.88 -29.15
C GLN A 5 9.53 8.68 -28.48
N PRO A 6 8.33 8.74 -29.07
CA PRO A 6 7.22 9.50 -28.50
C PRO A 6 6.84 8.93 -27.13
N LYS A 7 6.80 9.79 -26.11
CA LYS A 7 6.44 9.40 -24.73
C LYS A 7 4.97 8.94 -24.67
N VAL A 8 4.72 7.84 -23.95
CA VAL A 8 3.37 7.31 -23.75
C VAL A 8 2.59 8.17 -22.76
N ARG A 9 1.39 8.63 -23.16
CA ARG A 9 0.49 9.37 -22.27
C ARG A 9 -0.34 8.40 -21.46
N VAL A 10 -0.28 8.51 -20.14
CA VAL A 10 -0.92 7.57 -19.21
C VAL A 10 -1.84 8.33 -18.25
N LEU A 11 -3.05 7.83 -18.06
CA LEU A 11 -3.97 8.33 -17.04
C LEU A 11 -4.07 7.34 -15.89
N TYR A 12 -3.58 7.73 -14.72
CA TYR A 12 -3.72 6.99 -13.47
C TYR A 12 -5.10 7.25 -12.91
N VAL A 13 -5.92 6.20 -12.80
CA VAL A 13 -7.30 6.30 -12.30
C VAL A 13 -7.34 5.73 -10.89
N ASN A 14 -7.71 6.58 -9.93
CA ASN A 14 -7.66 6.31 -8.49
C ASN A 14 -6.22 6.16 -7.95
N ASP A 15 -6.09 6.17 -6.63
CA ASP A 15 -4.85 5.84 -5.93
C ASP A 15 -5.16 4.94 -4.70
N ALA A 16 -4.18 4.15 -4.30
CA ALA A 16 -4.20 3.33 -3.10
C ALA A 16 -2.86 3.49 -2.38
N ALA A 17 -2.93 3.91 -1.11
CA ALA A 17 -1.78 4.15 -0.24
C ALA A 17 -0.67 5.02 -0.87
N PHE A 18 -1.06 6.11 -1.56
CA PHE A 18 -0.14 7.05 -2.21
C PHE A 18 0.76 6.47 -3.32
N THR A 19 0.54 5.21 -3.73
CA THR A 19 1.38 4.50 -4.70
C THR A 19 1.42 5.22 -6.05
N GLY A 20 0.25 5.56 -6.58
CA GLY A 20 0.10 6.27 -7.84
C GLY A 20 0.67 7.68 -7.78
N GLN A 21 0.39 8.42 -6.70
CA GLN A 21 0.91 9.77 -6.52
C GLN A 21 2.44 9.82 -6.47
N ARG A 22 3.10 8.95 -5.69
CA ARG A 22 4.57 8.87 -5.63
C ARG A 22 5.19 8.63 -7.00
N ILE A 23 4.64 7.67 -7.76
CA ILE A 23 5.13 7.36 -9.10
C ILE A 23 4.92 8.54 -10.05
N LEU A 24 3.78 9.24 -9.97
CA LEU A 24 3.49 10.39 -10.81
C LEU A 24 4.41 11.58 -10.50
N GLU A 25 4.69 11.87 -9.23
CA GLU A 25 5.63 12.91 -8.82
C GLU A 25 7.03 12.64 -9.38
N ARG A 26 7.49 11.38 -9.28
CA ARG A 26 8.78 10.98 -9.86
C ARG A 26 8.76 11.09 -11.39
N ALA A 27 7.71 10.61 -12.04
CA ALA A 27 7.56 10.65 -13.50
C ALA A 27 7.50 12.08 -14.04
N ALA A 28 6.91 13.02 -13.30
CA ALA A 28 6.87 14.44 -13.65
C ALA A 28 8.27 15.06 -13.72
N ARG A 29 9.22 14.63 -12.86
CA ARG A 29 10.63 15.08 -12.92
C ARG A 29 11.33 14.67 -14.22
N ASP A 30 10.89 13.58 -14.85
CA ASP A 30 11.38 13.12 -16.18
C ASP A 30 10.54 13.67 -17.34
N GLY A 31 9.62 14.60 -17.06
CA GLY A 31 8.70 15.18 -18.04
C GLY A 31 7.83 14.12 -18.72
N GLN A 32 7.45 13.05 -18.01
CA GLN A 32 6.53 12.06 -18.53
C GLN A 32 5.11 12.64 -18.59
N PRO A 33 4.35 12.41 -19.67
CA PRO A 33 3.00 12.94 -19.80
C PRO A 33 1.97 12.05 -19.08
N TRP A 34 2.25 11.72 -17.82
CA TRP A 34 1.37 10.92 -16.97
C TRP A 34 0.54 11.83 -16.07
N ARG A 35 -0.74 11.50 -15.87
CA ARG A 35 -1.68 12.37 -15.16
C ARG A 35 -2.53 11.57 -14.19
N PHE A 36 -2.94 12.22 -13.11
CA PHE A 36 -3.85 11.66 -12.12
C PHE A 36 -5.31 11.97 -12.44
N PHE A 37 -6.19 11.00 -12.20
CA PHE A 37 -7.64 11.15 -12.20
C PHE A 37 -8.21 10.55 -10.91
N PRO A 38 -8.69 11.39 -9.97
CA PRO A 38 -9.15 10.91 -8.67
C PRO A 38 -10.48 10.13 -8.79
N ARG A 39 -10.73 9.23 -7.85
CA ARG A 39 -12.04 8.60 -7.67
C ARG A 39 -13.09 9.61 -7.22
N ALA A 40 -14.34 9.43 -7.63
CA ALA A 40 -15.46 10.16 -7.05
C ALA A 40 -15.63 9.76 -5.57
N VAL A 41 -15.50 10.73 -4.66
CA VAL A 41 -15.78 10.53 -3.23
C VAL A 41 -17.25 10.86 -2.97
N ALA A 42 -17.94 9.98 -2.24
CA ALA A 42 -19.28 10.24 -1.73
C ALA A 42 -19.22 11.30 -0.63
N ASP A 43 -20.17 12.24 -0.63
CA ASP A 43 -20.27 13.22 0.45
C ASP A 43 -20.99 12.58 1.66
N PRO A 44 -20.38 12.56 2.86
CA PRO A 44 -20.99 12.00 4.06
C PRO A 44 -22.34 12.62 4.44
N GLY A 45 -22.61 13.86 4.00
CA GLY A 45 -23.87 14.56 4.28
C GLY A 45 -25.05 14.11 3.40
N TRP A 46 -24.86 13.17 2.47
CA TRP A 46 -25.92 12.74 1.56
C TRP A 46 -26.68 11.53 2.09
N SER A 47 -27.95 11.73 2.43
CA SER A 47 -28.89 10.67 2.83
C SER A 47 -30.22 10.77 2.08
N GLY A 48 -31.02 9.70 2.17
CA GLY A 48 -32.35 9.67 1.56
C GLY A 48 -32.38 9.64 0.02
N PRO A 49 -33.57 9.78 -0.59
CA PRO A 49 -33.75 9.71 -2.05
C PRO A 49 -33.00 10.81 -2.83
N ILE A 50 -32.99 12.05 -2.32
CA ILE A 50 -32.28 13.17 -2.93
C ILE A 50 -30.76 12.95 -2.88
N GLY A 51 -30.25 12.44 -1.75
CA GLY A 51 -28.83 12.05 -1.63
C GLY A 51 -28.45 10.98 -2.65
N ARG A 52 -29.30 9.97 -2.87
CA ARG A 52 -29.10 8.93 -3.89
C ARG A 52 -29.07 9.51 -5.31
N LEU A 53 -29.97 10.43 -5.65
CA LEU A 53 -29.96 11.10 -6.95
C LEU A 53 -28.70 11.94 -7.17
N ARG A 54 -28.27 12.71 -6.15
CA ARG A 54 -27.02 13.49 -6.20
C ARG A 54 -25.80 12.59 -6.38
N PHE A 55 -25.77 11.45 -5.70
CA PHE A 55 -24.72 10.45 -5.86
C PHE A 55 -24.68 9.90 -7.29
N ALA A 56 -25.83 9.53 -7.85
CA ALA A 56 -25.92 9.05 -9.22
C ALA A 56 -25.48 10.11 -10.25
N ALA A 57 -25.95 11.35 -10.13
CA ALA A 57 -25.57 12.46 -11.00
C ALA A 57 -24.06 12.75 -10.95
N ARG A 58 -23.47 12.74 -9.75
CA ARG A 58 -22.01 12.90 -9.57
C ARG A 58 -21.24 11.74 -10.18
N GLY A 59 -21.75 10.51 -10.04
CA GLY A 59 -21.18 9.33 -10.70
C GLY A 59 -21.18 9.47 -12.22
N ALA A 60 -22.30 9.87 -12.81
CA ALA A 60 -22.41 10.10 -14.25
C ALA A 60 -21.46 11.22 -14.74
N ALA A 61 -21.41 12.34 -14.02
CA ALA A 61 -20.49 13.43 -14.32
C ALA A 61 -19.01 13.00 -14.20
N TRP A 62 -18.68 12.18 -13.21
CA TRP A 62 -17.33 11.60 -13.06
C TRP A 62 -16.98 10.69 -14.25
N VAL A 63 -17.91 9.83 -14.68
CA VAL A 63 -17.74 8.96 -15.84
C VAL A 63 -17.53 9.76 -17.12
N ALA A 64 -18.33 10.81 -17.36
CA ALA A 64 -18.17 11.67 -18.52
C ALA A 64 -16.79 12.37 -18.52
N ARG A 65 -16.36 12.89 -17.38
CA ARG A 65 -15.02 13.50 -17.22
C ARG A 65 -13.90 12.48 -17.43
N LEU A 66 -14.08 11.24 -16.96
CA LEU A 66 -13.13 10.17 -17.19
C LEU A 66 -13.01 9.88 -18.69
N ALA A 67 -14.13 9.76 -19.41
CA ALA A 67 -14.13 9.52 -20.86
C ALA A 67 -13.39 10.62 -21.63
N LEU A 68 -13.66 11.89 -21.29
CA LEU A 68 -12.98 13.05 -21.88
C LEU A 68 -11.47 13.07 -21.60
N ALA A 69 -11.07 12.73 -20.37
CA ALA A 69 -9.66 12.62 -20.01
C ALA A 69 -8.98 11.44 -20.72
N ALA A 70 -9.66 10.29 -20.75
CA ALA A 70 -9.20 9.05 -21.38
C ALA A 70 -8.99 9.22 -22.89
N ALA A 71 -9.82 10.03 -23.56
CA ALA A 71 -9.68 10.30 -24.99
C ALA A 71 -8.30 10.86 -25.38
N ARG A 72 -7.66 11.60 -24.46
CA ARG A 72 -6.37 12.30 -24.70
C ARG A 72 -5.13 11.49 -24.32
N VAL A 73 -5.30 10.26 -23.84
CA VAL A 73 -4.20 9.38 -23.43
C VAL A 73 -4.16 8.10 -24.25
N ASP A 74 -3.01 7.44 -24.19
CA ASP A 74 -2.75 6.19 -24.92
C ASP A 74 -3.08 4.97 -24.06
N LEU A 75 -3.01 5.10 -22.73
CA LEU A 75 -3.15 4.01 -21.76
C LEU A 75 -3.81 4.48 -20.45
N LEU A 76 -4.65 3.64 -19.84
CA LEU A 76 -5.09 3.82 -18.46
C LEU A 76 -4.25 2.98 -17.50
N HIS A 77 -3.94 3.49 -16.32
CA HIS A 77 -3.40 2.71 -15.22
C HIS A 77 -4.42 2.75 -14.07
N VAL A 78 -5.19 1.68 -13.92
CA VAL A 78 -6.31 1.64 -12.97
C VAL A 78 -5.82 1.06 -11.66
N HIS A 79 -5.86 1.88 -10.60
CA HIS A 79 -5.53 1.46 -9.24
C HIS A 79 -6.76 0.89 -8.54
N SER A 80 -6.65 -0.37 -8.16
CA SER A 80 -7.64 -1.23 -7.55
C SER A 80 -8.66 -1.89 -8.49
N GLY A 81 -8.86 -3.20 -8.29
CA GLY A 81 -9.90 -3.98 -8.98
C GLY A 81 -11.32 -3.47 -8.73
N ALA A 82 -11.58 -2.85 -7.59
CA ALA A 82 -12.89 -2.27 -7.28
C ALA A 82 -13.30 -1.14 -8.25
N MET A 83 -12.32 -0.45 -8.85
CA MET A 83 -12.58 0.62 -9.82
C MET A 83 -13.11 0.11 -11.16
N LEU A 84 -13.05 -1.19 -11.43
CA LEU A 84 -13.50 -1.78 -12.70
C LEU A 84 -15.00 -1.63 -12.92
N LYS A 85 -15.83 -1.55 -11.86
CA LYS A 85 -17.26 -1.22 -12.00
C LYS A 85 -17.50 0.12 -12.71
N HIS A 86 -16.54 1.04 -12.63
CA HIS A 86 -16.66 2.41 -13.15
C HIS A 86 -15.72 2.71 -14.32
N THR A 87 -14.85 1.78 -14.70
CA THR A 87 -13.82 2.02 -15.72
C THR A 87 -13.89 1.04 -16.89
N ARG A 88 -14.52 -0.14 -16.71
CA ARG A 88 -14.56 -1.21 -17.72
C ARG A 88 -15.16 -0.85 -19.08
N PHE A 89 -16.01 0.18 -19.12
CA PHE A 89 -16.67 0.64 -20.35
C PHE A 89 -15.86 1.72 -21.10
N VAL A 90 -14.73 2.18 -20.56
CA VAL A 90 -13.88 3.16 -21.23
C VAL A 90 -13.05 2.43 -22.30
N PRO A 91 -13.17 2.77 -23.60
CA PRO A 91 -12.55 2.02 -24.69
C PRO A 91 -11.05 2.36 -24.84
N LYS A 92 -10.26 2.06 -23.81
CA LYS A 92 -8.82 2.27 -23.78
C LYS A 92 -8.10 1.02 -23.28
N PRO A 93 -6.91 0.71 -23.83
CA PRO A 93 -6.05 -0.29 -23.20
C PRO A 93 -5.72 0.16 -21.78
N PHE A 94 -5.59 -0.79 -20.86
CA PHE A 94 -5.33 -0.48 -19.47
C PHE A 94 -4.38 -1.47 -18.82
N VAL A 95 -3.65 -0.97 -17.82
CA VAL A 95 -2.94 -1.74 -16.80
C VAL A 95 -3.82 -1.77 -15.56
N LEU A 96 -3.97 -2.95 -14.96
CA LEU A 96 -4.68 -3.11 -13.69
C LEU A 96 -3.66 -3.28 -12.57
N HIS A 97 -3.73 -2.43 -11.55
CA HIS A 97 -2.89 -2.50 -10.37
C HIS A 97 -3.70 -2.94 -9.16
N LEU A 98 -3.36 -4.10 -8.60
CA LEU A 98 -4.02 -4.69 -7.44
C LEU A 98 -3.27 -4.35 -6.14
N HIS A 99 -4.01 -3.96 -5.11
CA HIS A 99 -3.47 -3.34 -3.88
C HIS A 99 -3.80 -4.10 -2.59
N GLY A 100 -4.51 -5.23 -2.68
CA GLY A 100 -4.82 -6.04 -1.51
C GLY A 100 -6.28 -6.42 -1.48
N THR A 101 -7.11 -5.62 -0.81
CA THR A 101 -8.54 -5.90 -0.59
C THR A 101 -9.29 -6.27 -1.86
N ASP A 102 -8.92 -5.73 -3.02
CA ASP A 102 -9.52 -6.11 -4.31
C ASP A 102 -9.36 -7.59 -4.64
N ILE A 103 -8.13 -8.09 -4.70
CA ILE A 103 -7.87 -9.47 -5.12
C ILE A 103 -7.84 -10.45 -3.95
N ARG A 104 -7.44 -10.03 -2.75
CA ARG A 104 -7.41 -10.90 -1.56
C ARG A 104 -8.80 -11.17 -0.97
N THR A 105 -9.73 -10.24 -1.14
CA THR A 105 -11.04 -10.30 -0.47
C THR A 105 -12.19 -10.15 -1.46
N LEU A 106 -12.29 -9.01 -2.17
CA LEU A 106 -13.46 -8.70 -2.99
C LEU A 106 -13.63 -9.65 -4.17
N GLN A 107 -12.57 -10.26 -4.71
CA GLN A 107 -12.74 -11.21 -5.82
C GLN A 107 -13.57 -12.46 -5.46
N TYR A 108 -13.69 -12.77 -4.17
CA TYR A 108 -14.48 -13.89 -3.66
C TYR A 108 -15.93 -13.49 -3.35
N ASP A 109 -16.23 -12.20 -3.29
CA ASP A 109 -17.59 -11.68 -3.15
C ASP A 109 -18.30 -11.68 -4.53
N PRO A 110 -19.46 -12.37 -4.68
CA PRO A 110 -20.24 -12.37 -5.91
C PRO A 110 -20.55 -10.97 -6.47
N ALA A 111 -20.70 -9.96 -5.60
CA ALA A 111 -20.98 -8.59 -6.01
C ALA A 111 -19.81 -7.91 -6.75
N TRP A 112 -18.60 -8.46 -6.68
CA TRP A 112 -17.38 -7.86 -7.25
C TRP A 112 -16.63 -8.80 -8.19
N ARG A 113 -16.71 -10.11 -7.95
CA ARG A 113 -15.97 -11.17 -8.65
C ARG A 113 -15.91 -10.99 -10.16
N ASP A 114 -17.05 -10.89 -10.82
CA ASP A 114 -17.10 -10.84 -12.29
C ASP A 114 -16.42 -9.61 -12.85
N SER A 115 -16.59 -8.46 -12.19
CA SER A 115 -15.96 -7.22 -12.61
C SER A 115 -14.44 -7.28 -12.46
N ILE A 116 -13.95 -7.84 -11.35
CA ILE A 116 -12.53 -7.96 -11.05
C ILE A 116 -11.87 -8.94 -12.02
N LEU A 117 -12.43 -10.15 -12.15
CA LEU A 117 -11.87 -11.18 -13.02
C LEU A 117 -11.97 -10.82 -14.50
N TRP A 118 -12.99 -10.06 -14.92
CA TRP A 118 -13.02 -9.47 -16.25
C TRP A 118 -11.82 -8.55 -16.48
N GLY A 119 -11.51 -7.68 -15.52
CA GLY A 119 -10.38 -6.76 -15.63
C GLY A 119 -9.04 -7.48 -15.67
N VAL A 120 -8.86 -8.48 -14.80
CA VAL A 120 -7.68 -9.35 -14.79
C VAL A 120 -7.46 -10.02 -16.16
N ARG A 121 -8.53 -10.52 -16.79
CA ARG A 121 -8.47 -11.15 -18.13
C ARG A 121 -8.21 -10.13 -19.25
N LYS A 122 -8.78 -8.93 -19.17
CA LYS A 122 -8.76 -7.94 -20.27
C LYS A 122 -7.62 -6.94 -20.21
N ALA A 123 -7.01 -6.73 -19.04
CA ALA A 123 -5.89 -5.82 -18.89
C ALA A 123 -4.73 -6.22 -19.81
N ARG A 124 -4.00 -5.21 -20.31
CA ARG A 124 -2.78 -5.42 -21.10
C ARG A 124 -1.62 -5.94 -20.24
N ALA A 125 -1.61 -5.53 -18.98
CA ALA A 125 -0.77 -6.08 -17.94
C ALA A 125 -1.51 -5.98 -16.61
N VAL A 126 -1.26 -6.92 -15.71
CA VAL A 126 -1.72 -6.87 -14.33
C VAL A 126 -0.49 -6.75 -13.44
N VAL A 127 -0.47 -5.77 -12.55
CA VAL A 127 0.58 -5.58 -11.55
C VAL A 127 -0.02 -5.70 -10.15
N TYR A 128 0.74 -6.19 -9.18
CA TYR A 128 0.28 -6.37 -7.79
C TYR A 128 1.32 -5.90 -6.76
N SER A 129 0.83 -5.35 -5.65
CA SER A 129 1.63 -4.48 -4.77
C SER A 129 2.38 -5.17 -3.64
N THR A 130 1.88 -6.32 -3.17
CA THR A 130 2.47 -7.09 -2.08
C THR A 130 2.60 -8.56 -2.47
N PRO A 131 3.65 -9.27 -2.02
CA PRO A 131 3.94 -10.62 -2.47
C PRO A 131 2.85 -11.64 -2.13
N ASP A 132 2.09 -11.43 -1.05
CA ASP A 132 0.96 -12.30 -0.67
C ASP A 132 -0.14 -12.31 -1.73
N LEU A 133 -0.27 -11.26 -2.55
CA LEU A 133 -1.28 -11.23 -3.60
C LEU A 133 -1.00 -12.24 -4.71
N ALA A 134 0.22 -12.77 -4.81
CA ALA A 134 0.60 -13.78 -5.78
C ALA A 134 -0.32 -15.01 -5.71
N GLU A 135 -0.64 -15.49 -4.50
CA GLU A 135 -1.51 -16.67 -4.31
C GLU A 135 -2.93 -16.44 -4.85
N HIS A 136 -3.35 -15.18 -4.88
CA HIS A 136 -4.68 -14.77 -5.33
C HIS A 136 -4.76 -14.41 -6.82
N ILE A 137 -3.66 -13.92 -7.41
CA ILE A 137 -3.66 -13.42 -8.79
C ILE A 137 -3.05 -14.39 -9.80
N LEU A 138 -1.97 -15.09 -9.46
CA LEU A 138 -1.26 -15.96 -10.41
C LEU A 138 -2.12 -17.11 -10.95
N PRO A 139 -3.05 -17.72 -10.17
CA PRO A 139 -3.99 -18.70 -10.72
C PRO A 139 -4.92 -18.13 -11.81
N HIS A 140 -5.16 -16.82 -11.83
CA HIS A 140 -6.02 -16.15 -12.81
C HIS A 140 -5.22 -15.46 -13.93
N ARG A 141 -3.95 -15.12 -13.65
CA ARG A 141 -3.08 -14.36 -14.54
C ARG A 141 -1.61 -14.69 -14.27
N PRO A 142 -1.08 -15.78 -14.87
CA PRO A 142 0.28 -16.25 -14.59
C PRO A 142 1.38 -15.26 -14.99
N ASP A 143 1.10 -14.35 -15.92
CA ASP A 143 1.99 -13.25 -16.36
C ASP A 143 1.82 -11.98 -15.52
N ALA A 144 1.10 -12.01 -14.40
CA ALA A 144 0.99 -10.85 -13.52
C ALA A 144 2.35 -10.50 -12.90
N ILE A 145 2.64 -9.21 -12.80
CA ILE A 145 3.96 -8.69 -12.45
C ILE A 145 3.95 -8.15 -11.01
N TYR A 146 4.87 -8.63 -10.17
CA TYR A 146 5.09 -8.03 -8.86
C TYR A 146 5.68 -6.62 -9.02
N LEU A 147 4.94 -5.62 -8.53
CA LEU A 147 5.35 -4.22 -8.50
C LEU A 147 5.20 -3.70 -7.06
N PRO A 148 6.26 -3.78 -6.25
CA PRO A 148 6.19 -3.45 -4.82
C PRO A 148 5.64 -2.04 -4.56
N VAL A 149 4.96 -1.86 -3.42
CA VAL A 149 4.52 -0.54 -2.93
C VAL A 149 5.73 0.42 -2.88
N PRO A 150 5.69 1.56 -3.59
CA PRO A 150 6.82 2.47 -3.66
C PRO A 150 6.93 3.35 -2.41
N VAL A 151 8.15 3.63 -1.99
CA VAL A 151 8.51 4.58 -0.94
C VAL A 151 9.47 5.61 -1.54
N THR A 152 9.27 6.90 -1.25
CA THR A 152 10.20 7.97 -1.67
C THR A 152 11.09 8.30 -0.50
N LEU A 153 12.29 7.70 -0.40
CA LEU A 153 13.17 7.88 0.75
C LEU A 153 13.51 9.35 1.01
N SER A 154 13.72 10.14 -0.05
CA SER A 154 14.05 11.56 0.06
C SER A 154 12.93 12.43 0.64
N ALA A 155 11.72 11.89 0.78
CA ALA A 155 10.56 12.59 1.34
C ALA A 155 10.25 12.16 2.79
N LEU A 156 10.99 11.18 3.32
CA LEU A 156 10.82 10.72 4.69
C LEU A 156 11.64 11.59 5.66
N PRO A 157 11.16 11.78 6.90
CA PRO A 157 11.95 12.41 7.94
C PRO A 157 13.14 11.52 8.32
N ALA A 158 14.18 12.15 8.90
CA ALA A 158 15.25 11.40 9.56
C ALA A 158 14.74 10.77 10.86
N PRO A 159 15.27 9.61 11.28
CA PRO A 159 14.90 9.02 12.57
C PRO A 159 15.40 9.92 13.70
N ALA A 160 14.63 10.02 14.79
CA ALA A 160 15.05 10.84 15.93
C ALA A 160 16.35 10.30 16.54
N GLU A 161 17.29 11.20 16.86
CA GLU A 161 18.54 10.87 17.55
C GLU A 161 18.25 10.33 18.96
N ALA A 162 17.36 11.02 19.68
CA ALA A 162 16.80 10.60 20.96
C ALA A 162 15.31 10.29 20.79
N PRO A 163 14.95 9.04 20.39
CA PRO A 163 13.55 8.68 20.23
C PRO A 163 12.83 8.69 21.58
N GLU A 164 11.53 8.98 21.55
CA GLU A 164 10.66 8.76 22.69
C GLU A 164 10.62 7.27 23.02
N ARG A 165 10.55 6.93 24.31
CA ARG A 165 10.36 5.56 24.83
C ARG A 165 8.97 5.03 24.48
N ARG A 166 8.75 4.82 23.20
CA ARG A 166 7.46 4.51 22.59
C ARG A 166 7.61 3.34 21.65
N VAL A 167 6.77 2.34 21.84
CA VAL A 167 6.53 1.27 20.88
C VAL A 167 5.19 1.54 20.20
N PHE A 168 5.21 1.70 18.88
CA PHE A 168 4.05 2.17 18.12
C PHE A 168 3.46 1.09 17.21
N PHE A 169 2.20 0.72 17.45
CA PHE A 169 1.40 -0.06 16.52
C PHE A 169 0.96 0.83 15.36
N CYS A 170 1.62 0.69 14.22
CA CYS A 170 1.46 1.62 13.09
C CYS A 170 0.26 1.31 12.19
N SER A 171 -0.41 0.18 12.42
CA SER A 171 -1.49 -0.31 11.57
C SER A 171 -2.89 -0.05 12.16
N ARG A 172 -3.93 -0.37 11.39
CA ARG A 172 -5.33 -0.22 11.80
C ARG A 172 -5.73 -1.45 12.61
N TRP A 173 -6.47 -1.27 13.69
CA TRP A 173 -7.00 -2.39 14.49
C TRP A 173 -8.18 -3.04 13.78
N GLU A 174 -7.91 -4.00 12.89
CA GLU A 174 -8.92 -4.64 12.03
C GLU A 174 -8.54 -6.09 11.71
N ASP A 175 -9.53 -6.96 11.58
CA ASP A 175 -9.32 -8.41 11.44
C ASP A 175 -8.44 -8.78 10.24
N VAL A 176 -8.60 -8.09 9.11
CA VAL A 176 -7.77 -8.30 7.90
C VAL A 176 -6.29 -7.94 8.10
N LYS A 177 -5.95 -7.29 9.21
CA LYS A 177 -4.59 -6.96 9.65
C LYS A 177 -4.12 -7.85 10.81
N GLY A 178 -4.85 -8.91 11.15
CA GLY A 178 -4.52 -9.84 12.23
C GLY A 178 -4.79 -9.26 13.62
N LEU A 179 -5.99 -8.70 13.83
CA LEU A 179 -6.37 -8.00 15.07
C LEU A 179 -6.06 -8.80 16.34
N GLU A 180 -6.55 -10.04 16.46
CA GLU A 180 -6.36 -10.86 17.65
C GLU A 180 -4.87 -11.08 17.98
N TYR A 181 -4.06 -11.31 16.94
CA TYR A 181 -2.63 -11.49 17.04
C TYR A 181 -1.93 -10.20 17.50
N ALA A 182 -2.31 -9.04 16.92
CA ALA A 182 -1.80 -7.75 17.35
C ALA A 182 -2.17 -7.42 18.81
N LEU A 183 -3.38 -7.77 19.25
CA LEU A 183 -3.79 -7.61 20.65
C LEU A 183 -2.99 -8.52 21.60
N ALA A 184 -2.62 -9.72 21.16
CA ALA A 184 -1.74 -10.59 21.94
C ALA A 184 -0.34 -9.98 22.11
N ILE A 185 0.28 -9.49 21.02
CA ILE A 185 1.56 -8.77 21.09
C ILE A 185 1.45 -7.57 22.03
N ALA A 186 0.39 -6.77 21.91
CA ALA A 186 0.18 -5.58 22.73
C ALA A 186 0.14 -5.91 24.24
N ARG A 187 -0.58 -6.97 24.63
CA ARG A 187 -0.65 -7.41 26.03
C ARG A 187 0.72 -7.83 26.57
N GLU A 188 1.50 -8.57 25.78
CA GLU A 188 2.85 -8.95 26.19
C GLU A 188 3.78 -7.75 26.33
N LEU A 189 3.72 -6.79 25.39
CA LEU A 189 4.51 -5.56 25.47
C LEU A 189 4.13 -4.71 26.67
N VAL A 190 2.84 -4.54 26.97
CA VAL A 190 2.38 -3.77 28.14
C VAL A 190 2.90 -4.36 29.45
N ARG A 191 3.05 -5.69 29.54
CA ARG A 191 3.59 -6.37 30.72
C ARG A 191 5.13 -6.39 30.77
N GLY A 192 5.78 -6.53 29.62
CA GLY A 192 7.20 -6.85 29.51
C GLY A 192 8.12 -5.67 29.22
N LEU A 193 7.60 -4.51 28.81
CA LEU A 193 8.44 -3.37 28.47
C LEU A 193 9.14 -2.76 29.70
N PRO A 194 10.38 -2.24 29.54
CA PRO A 194 11.09 -1.58 30.63
C PRO A 194 10.34 -0.35 31.17
N PRO A 195 10.57 0.05 32.44
CA PRO A 195 9.96 1.24 33.01
C PRO A 195 10.14 2.50 32.15
N GLY A 196 9.04 3.25 31.97
CA GLY A 196 9.00 4.48 31.20
C GLY A 196 8.80 4.31 29.70
N TYR A 197 8.66 3.08 29.20
CA TYR A 197 8.16 2.83 27.84
C TYR A 197 6.64 2.82 27.78
N GLU A 198 6.08 3.34 26.69
CA GLU A 198 4.65 3.30 26.39
C GLU A 198 4.36 2.45 25.15
N VAL A 199 3.30 1.64 25.23
CA VAL A 199 2.69 1.02 24.05
C VAL A 199 1.63 1.95 23.49
N THR A 200 1.78 2.35 22.24
CA THR A 200 0.88 3.29 21.57
C THR A 200 0.30 2.72 20.28
N GLY A 201 -0.85 3.23 19.84
CA GLY A 201 -1.46 2.84 18.57
C GLY A 201 -2.46 3.88 18.09
N LEU A 202 -2.86 3.82 16.83
CA LEU A 202 -3.89 4.74 16.30
C LEU A 202 -5.27 4.41 16.88
N ASP A 203 -6.06 5.43 17.21
CA ASP A 203 -7.49 5.31 17.47
C ASP A 203 -8.24 5.14 16.14
N TRP A 204 -8.06 3.96 15.55
CA TRP A 204 -8.60 3.65 14.23
C TRP A 204 -8.84 2.16 14.01
N GLY A 205 -10.07 1.82 13.64
CA GLY A 205 -10.51 0.45 13.35
C GLY A 205 -11.45 -0.09 14.41
N PRO A 206 -12.22 -1.14 14.08
CA PRO A 206 -13.16 -1.76 15.01
C PRO A 206 -12.49 -2.28 16.30
N GLY A 207 -11.22 -2.69 16.23
CA GLY A 207 -10.47 -3.21 17.36
C GLY A 207 -9.86 -2.14 18.29
N ALA A 208 -10.03 -0.85 18.02
CA ALA A 208 -9.41 0.23 18.79
C ALA A 208 -9.81 0.17 20.29
N ALA A 209 -11.08 -0.07 20.59
CA ALA A 209 -11.55 -0.20 21.97
C ALA A 209 -10.88 -1.39 22.71
N ALA A 210 -10.72 -2.52 22.04
CA ALA A 210 -10.03 -3.69 22.58
C ALA A 210 -8.53 -3.43 22.81
N ALA A 211 -7.88 -2.71 21.90
CA ALA A 211 -6.49 -2.29 22.08
C ALA A 211 -6.31 -1.38 23.30
N ARG A 212 -7.22 -0.41 23.49
CA ARG A 212 -7.23 0.43 24.70
C ARG A 212 -7.40 -0.41 25.98
N ALA A 213 -8.33 -1.37 25.97
CA ALA A 213 -8.54 -2.29 27.09
C ALA A 213 -7.32 -3.19 27.37
N ALA A 214 -6.52 -3.49 26.34
CA ALA A 214 -5.25 -4.21 26.47
C ALA A 214 -4.09 -3.35 27.02
N GLY A 215 -4.33 -2.07 27.32
CA GLY A 215 -3.32 -1.15 27.87
C GLY A 215 -2.60 -0.30 26.83
N VAL A 216 -3.01 -0.34 25.55
CA VAL A 216 -2.44 0.51 24.51
C VAL A 216 -2.96 1.95 24.65
N ARG A 217 -2.05 2.92 24.72
CA ARG A 217 -2.41 4.34 24.64
C ARG A 217 -2.77 4.70 23.20
N LEU A 218 -4.05 4.94 22.95
CA LEU A 218 -4.51 5.33 21.62
C LEU A 218 -4.29 6.81 21.35
N VAL A 219 -3.76 7.12 20.17
CA VAL A 219 -3.58 8.49 19.66
C VAL A 219 -4.53 8.76 18.50
N PRO A 220 -5.03 10.00 18.33
CA PRO A 220 -5.91 10.32 17.20
C PRO A 220 -5.28 10.01 15.85
N ARG A 221 -6.12 9.79 14.84
CA ARG A 221 -5.65 9.82 13.44
C ARG A 221 -5.05 11.19 13.14
N MET A 222 -3.97 11.19 12.38
CA MET A 222 -3.23 12.40 12.03
C MET A 222 -2.97 12.47 10.53
N PRO A 223 -2.74 13.67 9.97
CA PRO A 223 -2.22 13.83 8.62
C PRO A 223 -0.93 13.04 8.40
N HIS A 224 -0.65 12.68 7.14
CA HIS A 224 0.43 11.73 6.81
C HIS A 224 1.83 12.23 7.21
N ASP A 225 2.12 13.51 7.01
CA ASP A 225 3.36 14.15 7.47
C ASP A 225 3.56 14.00 8.99
N ARG A 226 2.53 14.31 9.78
CA ARG A 226 2.55 14.15 11.24
C ARG A 226 2.65 12.68 11.67
N TYR A 227 2.09 11.78 10.88
CA TYR A 227 2.21 10.34 11.11
C TYR A 227 3.64 9.86 10.90
N LEU A 228 4.34 10.34 9.87
CA LEU A 228 5.75 10.03 9.63
C LEU A 228 6.63 10.60 10.75
N ASP A 229 6.39 11.83 11.20
CA ASP A 229 7.09 12.41 12.37
C ASP A 229 6.87 11.55 13.63
N PHE A 230 5.64 11.09 13.85
CA PHE A 230 5.30 10.24 14.99
C PHE A 230 6.02 8.89 14.95
N ILE A 231 6.14 8.29 13.76
CA ILE A 231 6.96 7.10 13.53
C ILE A 231 8.42 7.41 13.83
N ALA A 232 8.98 8.47 13.25
CA ALA A 232 10.40 8.83 13.39
C ALA A 232 10.84 9.09 14.84
N ALA A 233 9.91 9.59 15.66
CA ALA A 233 10.11 9.80 17.09
C ALA A 233 9.93 8.53 17.93
N SER A 234 9.41 7.43 17.37
CA SER A 234 9.20 6.18 18.11
C SER A 234 10.50 5.39 18.24
N THR A 235 10.67 4.67 19.35
CA THR A 235 11.84 3.78 19.53
C THR A 235 11.72 2.56 18.62
N ALA A 236 10.52 1.99 18.50
CA ALA A 236 10.22 0.86 17.63
C ALA A 236 8.78 0.91 17.11
N VAL A 237 8.55 0.24 15.99
CA VAL A 237 7.23 0.09 15.36
C VAL A 237 6.84 -1.38 15.32
N VAL A 238 5.58 -1.67 15.67
CA VAL A 238 4.94 -2.97 15.45
C VAL A 238 3.97 -2.82 14.28
N GLY A 239 4.17 -3.62 13.24
CA GLY A 239 3.31 -3.60 12.06
C GLY A 239 2.08 -4.49 12.18
N GLN A 240 1.35 -4.62 11.08
CA GLN A 240 0.21 -5.53 10.96
C GLN A 240 0.62 -6.99 11.13
N SER A 241 -0.31 -7.80 11.63
CA SER A 241 -0.10 -9.22 11.89
C SER A 241 -0.66 -10.14 10.80
N ALA A 242 -0.69 -9.66 9.55
CA ALA A 242 -1.24 -10.39 8.40
C ALA A 242 -0.19 -11.21 7.62
N GLY A 243 1.04 -11.34 8.14
CA GLY A 243 2.12 -12.07 7.47
C GLY A 243 2.91 -11.27 6.45
N MET A 244 2.63 -9.97 6.28
CA MET A 244 3.26 -9.12 5.26
C MET A 244 3.47 -7.68 5.75
N ILE A 245 4.38 -6.99 5.09
CA ILE A 245 4.73 -5.58 5.29
C ILE A 245 3.80 -4.70 4.44
N GLY A 246 3.09 -3.78 5.09
CA GLY A 246 2.26 -2.78 4.44
C GLY A 246 2.96 -1.43 4.28
N SER A 247 2.24 -0.44 3.77
CA SER A 247 2.80 0.89 3.47
C SER A 247 3.40 1.58 4.70
N SER A 248 2.75 1.48 5.85
CA SER A 248 3.20 2.08 7.11
C SER A 248 4.51 1.46 7.60
N GLU A 249 4.62 0.13 7.51
CA GLU A 249 5.83 -0.59 7.90
C GLU A 249 6.99 -0.30 6.93
N LEU A 250 6.70 -0.17 5.63
CA LEU A 250 7.68 0.25 4.62
C LEU A 250 8.19 1.67 4.87
N GLU A 251 7.31 2.59 5.29
CA GLU A 251 7.69 3.95 5.68
C GLU A 251 8.55 3.96 6.94
N ALA A 252 8.20 3.17 7.96
CA ALA A 252 9.01 3.03 9.17
C ALA A 252 10.41 2.45 8.88
N LEU A 253 10.48 1.41 8.04
CA LEU A 253 11.75 0.89 7.53
C LEU A 253 12.54 1.97 6.77
N GLY A 254 11.88 2.76 5.91
CA GLY A 254 12.51 3.83 5.15
C GLY A 254 13.03 4.98 5.99
N ILE A 255 12.37 5.29 7.11
CA ILE A 255 12.83 6.26 8.12
C ILE A 255 14.04 5.71 8.89
N GLY A 256 14.17 4.39 9.01
CA GLY A 256 15.20 3.75 9.84
C GLY A 256 14.76 3.57 11.30
N VAL A 257 13.46 3.41 11.53
CA VAL A 257 12.94 2.96 12.82
C VAL A 257 12.90 1.43 12.82
N PRO A 258 13.37 0.74 13.87
CA PRO A 258 13.21 -0.71 13.99
C PRO A 258 11.75 -1.14 13.85
N VAL A 259 11.50 -2.13 12.99
CA VAL A 259 10.16 -2.64 12.68
C VAL A 259 10.06 -4.10 13.10
N TYR A 260 9.01 -4.45 13.83
CA TYR A 260 8.68 -5.80 14.25
C TYR A 260 7.38 -6.22 13.58
N VAL A 261 7.43 -7.27 12.77
CA VAL A 261 6.29 -7.77 12.00
C VAL A 261 6.33 -9.30 12.01
N PRO A 262 5.23 -9.99 12.33
CA PRO A 262 5.13 -11.43 12.17
C PRO A 262 5.04 -11.75 10.67
N LEU A 263 6.18 -11.96 10.00
CA LEU A 263 6.24 -12.23 8.57
C LEU A 263 6.04 -13.70 8.25
N ARG A 264 5.20 -13.98 7.25
CA ARG A 264 5.07 -15.32 6.69
C ARG A 264 6.41 -15.74 6.08
N PRO A 265 6.98 -16.89 6.48
CA PRO A 265 8.25 -17.36 5.92
C PRO A 265 8.20 -17.50 4.40
N GLY A 266 9.29 -17.14 3.73
CA GLY A 266 9.44 -17.27 2.27
C GLY A 266 8.61 -16.30 1.42
N LEU A 267 7.89 -15.36 2.04
CA LEU A 267 7.00 -14.46 1.29
C LEU A 267 7.76 -13.41 0.46
N TYR A 268 8.90 -12.92 0.96
CA TYR A 268 9.69 -11.90 0.28
C TYR A 268 10.89 -12.55 -0.43
N PRO A 269 11.22 -12.13 -1.67
CA PRO A 269 12.41 -12.62 -2.37
C PRO A 269 13.72 -12.35 -1.61
N ASP A 270 13.83 -11.15 -1.03
CA ASP A 270 14.93 -10.73 -0.15
C ASP A 270 14.39 -10.56 1.26
N ALA A 271 15.08 -11.12 2.25
CA ALA A 271 14.69 -11.01 3.66
C ALA A 271 14.60 -9.53 4.09
N PRO A 272 13.42 -9.04 4.51
CA PRO A 272 13.29 -7.69 5.05
C PRO A 272 14.00 -7.56 6.40
N PRO A 273 14.61 -6.41 6.73
CA PRO A 273 15.30 -6.19 8.00
C PRO A 273 14.27 -5.86 9.10
N VAL A 274 13.44 -6.83 9.46
CA VAL A 274 12.44 -6.72 10.53
C VAL A 274 12.77 -7.69 11.66
N GLY A 275 12.40 -7.31 12.89
CA GLY A 275 12.47 -8.18 14.06
C GLY A 275 11.23 -9.06 14.22
N GLY A 276 11.35 -10.05 15.12
CA GLY A 276 10.24 -10.94 15.50
C GLY A 276 10.68 -12.36 15.89
N GLY A 277 11.88 -12.78 15.49
CA GLY A 277 12.36 -14.16 15.65
C GLY A 277 11.93 -15.09 14.49
N ALA A 278 12.42 -16.33 14.51
CA ALA A 278 12.12 -17.32 13.45
C ALA A 278 10.64 -17.74 13.45
N ASP A 279 10.04 -17.85 14.64
CA ASP A 279 8.68 -18.36 14.84
C ASP A 279 7.65 -17.22 14.98
N ALA A 280 8.05 -15.99 14.63
CA ALA A 280 7.29 -14.76 14.80
C ALA A 280 5.91 -14.79 14.14
N PHE A 281 5.72 -15.62 13.11
CA PHE A 281 4.45 -15.71 12.39
C PHE A 281 3.41 -16.54 13.13
N GLU A 282 3.86 -17.53 13.90
CA GLU A 282 2.99 -18.48 14.61
C GLU A 282 2.78 -18.06 16.07
N HIS A 283 3.76 -17.38 16.66
CA HIS A 283 3.82 -17.07 18.09
C HIS A 283 3.88 -15.56 18.39
N PRO A 284 2.77 -14.89 18.77
CA PRO A 284 2.76 -13.44 19.02
C PRO A 284 3.71 -13.03 20.15
N GLU A 285 3.90 -13.90 21.14
CA GLU A 285 4.85 -13.74 22.23
C GLU A 285 6.29 -13.63 21.73
N ALA A 286 6.66 -14.29 20.63
CA ALA A 286 8.01 -14.23 20.06
C ALA A 286 8.32 -12.83 19.53
N VAL A 287 7.33 -12.15 18.93
CA VAL A 287 7.47 -10.77 18.46
C VAL A 287 7.74 -9.83 19.63
N ALA A 288 6.93 -9.93 20.69
CA ALA A 288 7.09 -9.10 21.88
C ALA A 288 8.41 -9.38 22.59
N ALA A 289 8.80 -10.65 22.75
CA ALA A 289 10.04 -11.05 23.39
C ALA A 289 11.27 -10.55 22.62
N ALA A 290 11.28 -10.68 21.29
CA ALA A 290 12.35 -10.15 20.45
C ALA A 290 12.50 -8.63 20.63
N LEU A 291 11.38 -7.90 20.59
CA LEU A 291 11.37 -6.45 20.78
C LEU A 291 11.91 -6.06 22.16
N VAL A 292 11.40 -6.68 23.23
CA VAL A 292 11.85 -6.40 24.60
C VAL A 292 13.34 -6.70 24.76
N SER A 293 13.82 -7.81 24.17
CA SER A 293 15.23 -8.19 24.19
C SER A 293 16.12 -7.16 23.50
N ASP A 294 15.72 -6.70 22.31
CA ASP A 294 16.47 -5.69 21.56
C ASP A 294 16.50 -4.35 22.31
N LEU A 295 15.38 -3.93 22.90
CA LEU A 295 15.33 -2.72 23.73
C LEU A 295 16.24 -2.81 24.96
N ALA A 296 16.25 -3.96 25.64
CA ALA A 296 17.12 -4.19 26.79
C ALA A 296 18.61 -4.19 26.41
N ALA A 297 18.94 -4.68 25.21
CA ALA A 297 20.29 -4.67 24.65
C ALA A 297 20.67 -3.32 24.00
N GLY A 298 19.74 -2.37 23.89
CA GLY A 298 19.97 -1.10 23.20
C GLY A 298 20.18 -1.24 21.69
N ILE A 299 19.69 -2.32 21.08
CA ILE A 299 19.85 -2.60 19.66
C ILE A 299 18.91 -1.69 18.87
N ARG A 300 19.50 -0.85 18.01
CA ARG A 300 18.76 0.04 17.10
C ARG A 300 19.55 0.23 15.81
N ASP A 301 19.29 -0.65 14.82
CA ASP A 301 19.85 -0.46 13.47
C ASP A 301 18.97 0.48 12.65
N THR A 302 19.43 1.72 12.49
CA THR A 302 18.73 2.74 11.70
C THR A 302 19.10 2.73 10.21
N LYS A 303 20.01 1.84 9.78
CA LYS A 303 20.56 1.82 8.41
C LYS A 303 20.05 0.66 7.58
N ALA A 304 19.80 -0.50 8.19
CA ALA A 304 19.34 -1.69 7.45
C ALA A 304 18.01 -1.45 6.71
N GLY A 305 17.03 -0.85 7.39
CA GLY A 305 15.72 -0.50 6.82
C GLY A 305 15.83 0.38 5.56
N PRO A 306 16.42 1.58 5.64
CA PRO A 306 16.55 2.47 4.49
C PRO A 306 17.36 1.84 3.35
N ALA A 307 18.41 1.09 3.68
CA ALA A 307 19.22 0.39 2.70
C ALA A 307 18.43 -0.69 1.95
N TRP A 308 17.56 -1.44 2.65
CA TRP A 308 16.68 -2.42 2.01
C TRP A 308 15.65 -1.72 1.12
N ILE A 309 14.96 -0.69 1.63
CA ILE A 309 13.98 0.10 0.85
C ILE A 309 14.62 0.66 -0.43
N ALA A 310 15.85 1.20 -0.37
CA ALA A 310 16.54 1.75 -1.53
C ALA A 310 16.72 0.74 -2.68
N ARG A 311 16.83 -0.56 -2.35
CA ARG A 311 17.06 -1.65 -3.32
C ARG A 311 15.78 -2.34 -3.79
N THR A 312 14.71 -2.29 -2.99
CA THR A 312 13.50 -3.09 -3.23
C THR A 312 12.22 -2.28 -3.43
N HIS A 313 12.10 -1.12 -2.79
CA HIS A 313 10.86 -0.34 -2.71
C HIS A 313 10.99 1.14 -3.12
N GLU A 314 12.19 1.65 -3.41
CA GLU A 314 12.35 3.05 -3.83
C GLU A 314 11.49 3.36 -5.06
N THR A 315 10.82 4.51 -5.04
CA THR A 315 9.88 4.94 -6.09
C THR A 315 10.52 4.94 -7.47
N GLU A 316 11.82 5.22 -7.56
CA GLU A 316 12.59 5.11 -8.80
C GLU A 316 12.49 3.73 -9.46
N LEU A 317 12.49 2.65 -8.68
CA LEU A 317 12.43 1.29 -9.20
C LEU A 317 11.07 1.01 -9.84
N ALA A 318 9.98 1.38 -9.17
CA ALA A 318 8.64 1.25 -9.70
C ALA A 318 8.44 2.12 -10.95
N TYR A 319 8.93 3.36 -10.91
CA TYR A 319 8.91 4.28 -12.05
C TYR A 319 9.63 3.68 -13.28
N ARG A 320 10.88 3.22 -13.14
CA ARG A 320 11.65 2.63 -14.25
C ARG A 320 10.96 1.42 -14.86
N ARG A 321 10.43 0.52 -14.01
CA ARG A 321 9.68 -0.67 -14.48
C ARG A 321 8.48 -0.26 -15.34
N LEU A 322 7.68 0.71 -14.88
CA LEU A 322 6.51 1.17 -15.61
C LEU A 322 6.87 1.96 -16.88
N ALA A 323 7.91 2.80 -16.83
CA ALA A 323 8.40 3.56 -17.98
C ALA A 323 8.90 2.63 -19.10
N ALA A 324 9.51 1.49 -18.74
CA ALA A 324 9.89 0.44 -19.70
C ALA A 324 8.67 -0.37 -20.19
N LEU A 325 7.70 -0.64 -19.32
CA LEU A 325 6.54 -1.46 -19.64
C LEU A 325 5.58 -0.76 -20.62
N TYR A 326 5.20 0.50 -20.36
CA TYR A 326 4.12 1.15 -21.09
C TYR A 326 4.29 1.23 -22.62
N PRO A 327 5.48 1.54 -23.18
CA PRO A 327 5.69 1.53 -24.62
C PRO A 327 5.33 0.18 -25.27
N THR A 328 5.71 -0.94 -24.61
CA THR A 328 5.45 -2.30 -25.14
C THR A 328 3.94 -2.61 -25.22
N LEU A 329 3.15 -2.08 -24.27
CA LEU A 329 1.71 -2.27 -24.22
C LEU A 329 0.96 -1.47 -25.29
N VAL A 330 1.49 -0.31 -25.67
CA VAL A 330 0.87 0.56 -26.69
C VAL A 330 1.22 0.11 -28.12
N ILE A 331 2.48 -0.28 -28.38
CA ILE A 331 2.91 -0.79 -29.70
C ILE A 331 2.11 -2.04 -30.08
N SER A 332 1.98 -2.98 -29.15
CA SER A 332 1.20 -4.21 -29.36
C SER A 332 -0.30 -3.94 -29.57
N ALA A 333 -0.83 -2.79 -29.16
CA ALA A 333 -2.22 -2.41 -29.44
C ALA A 333 -2.40 -1.93 -30.88
N ARG A 334 -1.45 -1.13 -31.40
CA ARG A 334 -1.50 -0.62 -32.78
C ARG A 334 -1.35 -1.74 -33.81
N GLY A 335 -0.48 -2.72 -33.56
CA GLY A 335 -0.31 -3.88 -34.45
C GLY A 335 -1.51 -4.84 -34.51
N ARG A 336 -2.39 -4.84 -33.50
CA ARG A 336 -3.64 -5.62 -33.49
C ARG A 336 -4.84 -4.90 -34.10
N ALA A 337 -4.78 -3.57 -34.22
CA ALA A 337 -5.81 -2.78 -34.88
C ALA A 337 -5.60 -2.65 -36.40
N ALA A 338 -4.40 -3.02 -36.89
CA ALA A 338 -4.03 -3.01 -38.30
C ALA A 338 -4.17 -4.39 -39.00
N ARG A 339 -4.74 -5.37 -38.30
CA ARG A 339 -5.11 -6.70 -38.81
C ARG A 339 -6.60 -6.90 -38.61
#